data_AF-M3H0C6-F1
#
_entry.id   AF-M3H0C6-F1
#
_cell.length_a   1.000
_cell.length_b   1.000
_cell.length_c   1.000
_cell.angle_alpha   90.00
_cell.angle_beta   90.00
_cell.angle_gamma   90.00
#
_symmetry.space_group_name_H-M   'P 1'
#
loop_
_entity.id
_entity.type
_entity.pdbx_description
1 polymer ?
#
loop_
_entity_poly.entity_id
_entity_poly.type
_entity_poly.pdbx_seq_one_letter_code
_entity_poly.pdbx_strand_id
1 'polypeptide(L)' 'MDAFEPIEKSEERWINHCEDFLKRGKTPARWEELPDWIKTERIRKYYVELKKRIVSNESSKKHSEKI' A
#
# COMPACT_ATOMS: atom_id res chain seq x y z
N MET A 1 -26.39 17.20 -9.81
CA MET A 1 -25.93 15.82 -10.06
C MET A 1 -24.67 15.65 -9.24
N ASP A 2 -24.83 15.18 -8.00
CA ASP A 2 -23.72 14.92 -7.08
C ASP A 2 -22.77 13.92 -7.72
N ALA A 3 -21.63 14.42 -8.17
CA ALA A 3 -20.55 13.62 -8.75
C ALA A 3 -19.88 12.85 -7.62
N PHE A 4 -20.51 11.75 -7.20
CA PHE A 4 -19.88 10.77 -6.32
C PHE A 4 -18.69 10.21 -7.10
N GLU A 5 -17.47 10.67 -6.79
CA GLU A 5 -16.28 10.08 -7.41
C GLU A 5 -16.34 8.57 -7.17
N PRO A 6 -16.22 7.74 -8.23
CA PRO A 6 -16.29 6.30 -8.06
C PRO A 6 -15.17 5.87 -7.12
N ILE A 7 -15.52 4.99 -6.17
CA ILE A 7 -14.57 4.39 -5.22
C ILE A 7 -13.32 3.88 -5.93
N GLU A 8 -13.47 3.36 -7.15
CA GLU A 8 -12.38 2.90 -8.02
C GLU A 8 -11.27 3.95 -8.22
N LYS A 9 -11.62 5.22 -8.45
CA LYS A 9 -10.61 6.29 -8.59
C LYS A 9 -9.87 6.55 -7.29
N SER A 10 -10.57 6.44 -6.17
CA SER A 10 -9.95 6.59 -4.85
C SER A 10 -9.02 5.42 -4.53
N GLU A 11 -9.43 4.19 -4.89
CA GLU A 11 -8.61 2.99 -4.76
C GLU A 11 -7.32 3.11 -5.57
N GLU A 12 -7.41 3.53 -6.83
CA GLU A 12 -6.26 3.73 -7.70
C GLU A 12 -5.33 4.82 -7.17
N ARG A 13 -5.87 5.94 -6.68
CA ARG A 13 -5.07 6.99 -6.03
C ARG A 13 -4.33 6.43 -4.81
N TRP A 14 -4.99 5.58 -4.01
CA TRP A 14 -4.40 4.98 -2.82
C TRP A 14 -3.26 4.01 -3.16
N ILE A 15 -3.47 3.15 -4.17
CA ILE A 15 -2.44 2.22 -4.66
C ILE A 15 -1.23 3.00 -5.18
N ASN A 16 -1.44 4.00 -6.03
CA ASN A 16 -0.35 4.83 -6.55
C ASN A 16 0.41 5.55 -5.43
N HIS A 17 -0.30 6.04 -4.42
CA HIS A 17 0.34 6.65 -3.24
C HIS A 17 1.22 5.64 -2.50
N CYS A 18 0.74 4.43 -2.27
CA CYS A 18 1.53 3.38 -1.62
C CYS A 18 2.80 3.01 -2.44
N GLU A 19 2.67 2.89 -3.76
CA GLU A 19 3.81 2.60 -4.64
C GLU A 19 4.85 3.74 -4.65
N ASP A 20 4.44 5.01 -4.63
CA ASP A 20 5.35 6.15 -4.52
C ASP A 20 6.13 6.12 -3.19
N PHE A 21 5.46 5.77 -2.10
CA PHE A 21 6.10 5.60 -0.79
C PHE A 21 7.16 4.50 -0.83
N LEU A 22 6.82 3.33 -1.38
CA LEU A 22 7.76 2.22 -1.53
C LEU A 22 8.97 2.60 -2.39
N LYS A 23 8.74 3.31 -3.52
CA LYS A 23 9.82 3.82 -4.38
C LYS A 23 10.76 4.78 -3.64
N ARG A 24 10.20 5.58 -2.74
CA ARG A 24 10.96 6.50 -1.86
C ARG A 24 11.60 5.79 -0.66
N GLY A 25 11.47 4.46 -0.54
CA GLY A 25 11.97 3.69 0.59
C GLY A 25 11.21 3.92 1.90
N LYS A 26 10.00 4.51 1.82
CA LYS A 26 9.11 4.72 2.96
C LYS A 26 8.08 3.60 3.03
N THR A 27 7.61 3.31 4.23
CA THR A 27 6.52 2.38 4.45
C THR A 27 5.19 3.14 4.42
N PRO A 28 4.22 2.74 3.58
CA PRO A 28 2.88 3.35 3.59
C PRO A 28 2.13 3.06 4.91
N ALA A 29 1.08 3.83 5.18
CA ALA A 29 0.27 3.73 6.40
C ALA A 29 -0.30 2.31 6.60
N ARG A 30 -0.54 1.90 7.85
CA ARG A 30 -1.08 0.58 8.15
C ARG A 30 -2.54 0.48 7.71
N TRP A 31 -2.97 -0.74 7.37
CA TRP A 31 -4.36 -1.02 7.00
C TRP A 31 -5.37 -0.56 8.06
N GLU A 32 -5.01 -0.67 9.34
CA GLU A 32 -5.84 -0.26 10.48
C GLU A 32 -6.05 1.25 10.56
N GLU A 33 -5.10 2.03 10.04
CA GLU A 33 -5.13 3.50 10.02
C GLU A 33 -5.91 4.05 8.82
N LEU A 34 -6.32 3.18 7.89
CA LEU A 34 -7.11 3.58 6.75
C LEU A 34 -8.54 3.94 7.16
N PRO A 35 -9.16 4.92 6.48
CA PRO A 35 -10.59 5.15 6.58
C PRO A 35 -11.41 3.92 6.14
N ASP A 36 -12.54 3.64 6.77
CA ASP A 36 -13.37 2.49 6.39
C ASP A 36 -13.94 2.55 4.98
N TRP A 37 -14.15 3.75 4.43
CA TRP A 37 -14.65 3.94 3.07
C TRP A 37 -13.66 3.51 1.97
N ILE A 38 -12.36 3.42 2.28
CA ILE A 38 -11.32 2.93 1.35
C ILE A 38 -10.93 1.47 1.63
N LYS A 39 -11.41 0.86 2.73
CA LYS A 39 -11.16 -0.55 3.11
C LYS A 39 -11.97 -1.53 2.27
N THR A 40 -11.91 -1.38 0.96
CA THR A 40 -12.55 -2.27 0.00
C THR A 40 -11.78 -3.58 -0.11
N GLU A 41 -12.42 -4.60 -0.68
CA GLU A 41 -11.76 -5.89 -0.96
C GLU A 41 -10.54 -5.74 -1.88
N ARG A 42 -10.56 -4.77 -2.82
CA ARG A 42 -9.47 -4.51 -3.75
C ARG A 42 -8.23 -3.99 -3.01
N ILE A 43 -8.39 -2.99 -2.14
CA ILE A 43 -7.28 -2.44 -1.35
C ILE A 43 -6.80 -3.48 -0.33
N ARG A 44 -7.71 -4.31 0.21
CA ARG A 44 -7.34 -5.43 1.09
C ARG A 44 -6.41 -6.41 0.40
N LYS A 45 -6.75 -6.84 -0.82
CA LYS A 45 -5.89 -7.72 -1.64
C LYS A 45 -4.54 -7.06 -1.91
N TYR A 46 -4.54 -5.79 -2.31
CA TYR A 46 -3.31 -5.02 -2.52
C TYR A 46 -2.44 -4.98 -1.25
N TYR A 47 -2.99 -4.70 -0.07
CA TYR A 47 -2.23 -4.67 1.19
C TYR A 47 -1.61 -6.02 1.57
N VAL A 48 -2.30 -7.13 1.26
CA VAL A 48 -1.74 -8.48 1.47
C VAL A 48 -0.52 -8.71 0.58
N GLU A 49 -0.59 -8.32 -0.70
CA GLU A 49 0.54 -8.41 -1.62
C GLU A 49 1.67 -7.45 -1.23
N LEU A 50 1.32 -6.23 -0.86
CA LEU A 50 2.24 -5.21 -0.38
C LEU A 50 3.03 -5.72 0.84
N LYS A 51 2.37 -6.33 1.82
CA LYS A 51 3.02 -6.93 2.99
C LYS A 51 3.99 -8.04 2.59
N LYS A 52 3.61 -8.90 1.64
CA LYS A 52 4.52 -9.93 1.09
C LYS A 52 5.76 -9.31 0.44
N ARG A 53 5.58 -8.25 -0.36
CA ARG A 53 6.68 -7.52 -1.00
C ARG A 53 7.61 -6.86 0.02
N ILE A 54 7.07 -6.18 1.03
CA ILE A 54 7.85 -5.53 2.08
C ILE A 54 8.66 -6.57 2.87
N VAL A 55 8.04 -7.68 3.28
CA VAL A 55 8.75 -8.79 3.97
C VAL A 55 9.86 -9.36 3.09
N SER A 56 9.59 -9.57 1.79
CA SER A 56 10.60 -10.06 0.85
C SER A 56 11.76 -9.06 0.69
N ASN A 57 11.47 -7.76 0.62
CA ASN A 57 12.47 -6.71 0.41
C ASN A 57 13.30 -6.41 1.68
N GLU A 58 12.68 -6.48 2.86
CA GLU A 58 13.36 -6.38 4.15
C GLU A 58 14.30 -7.57 4.39
N SER A 59 13.89 -8.77 3.99
CA SER A 59 14.78 -9.95 4.02
C SER A 59 16.02 -9.76 3.14
N SER A 60 15.92 -8.99 2.06
CA SER A 60 17.06 -8.66 1.20
C SER A 60 17.99 -7.62 1.81
N LYS A 61 17.49 -6.63 2.55
CA LYS A 61 18.33 -5.62 3.22
C LYS A 61 19.12 -6.17 4.41
N LYS A 62 18.56 -7.12 5.17
CA LYS A 62 19.27 -7.73 6.32
C LYS A 62 20.48 -8.59 5.93
N HIS A 63 20.62 -8.98 4.66
CA HIS A 63 21.79 -9.73 4.20
C HIS A 63 23.01 -8.84 3.92
N SER A 64 22.84 -7.52 3.71
CA SER A 64 23.94 -6.62 3.34
C SER A 64 24.65 -5.91 4.51
N GLU A 65 24.16 -6.03 5.75
CA GLU A 65 24.81 -5.44 6.94
C GLU A 65 25.72 -6.42 7.70
N LYS A 66 26.12 -7.53 7.08
CA LYS A 66 26.95 -8.57 7.73
C LYS A 66 28.19 -9.02 6.96
N ILE A 67 28.76 -8.14 6.13
CA ILE A 67 30.08 -8.34 5.51
C ILE A 67 31.04 -7.25 5.99
#